data_AF-A0A7S2N549-F1
#
_entry.id   AF-A0A7S2N549-F1
#
_cell.length_a   1.000
_cell.length_b   1.000
_cell.length_c   1.000
_cell.angle_alpha   90.00
_cell.angle_beta   90.00
_cell.angle_gamma   90.00
#
_symmetry.space_group_name_H-M   'P 1'
#
loop_
_entity.id
_entity.type
_entity.pdbx_description
1 polymer ?
#
loop_
_entity_poly.entity_id
_entity_poly.type
_entity_poly.pdbx_seq_one_letter_code
_entity_poly.pdbx_strand_id
1 'polypeptide(L)'
;GKAWVSLGDGLATLEQWAESEAAYRQAVSLRPAHAASWASLGNAQEELLDVAAAEASWRKAVALEPAEMGGAWQNLGGLLRRADRMAESRAAYEAAVRVEPNSVEAYIGLGKCYQAPAGGLASGSQEASDRN
;
A
#
# COMPACT_ATOMS: atom_id res chain seq x y z
N GLY A 1 7.75 13.02 -18.28
CA GLY A 1 7.70 11.59 -17.94
C GLY A 1 9.02 11.13 -17.40
N LYS A 2 9.87 10.48 -18.22
CA LYS A 2 11.11 9.82 -17.76
C LYS A 2 12.07 10.70 -16.94
N ALA A 3 12.31 11.95 -17.35
CA ALA A 3 13.17 12.87 -16.61
C ALA A 3 12.65 13.20 -15.20
N TRP A 4 11.33 13.33 -15.03
CA TRP A 4 10.70 13.60 -13.74
C TRP A 4 10.76 12.38 -12.80
N VAL A 5 10.68 11.16 -13.35
CA VAL A 5 10.87 9.93 -12.57
C VAL A 5 12.29 9.87 -12.03
N SER A 6 13.30 10.03 -12.90
CA SER A 6 14.70 9.99 -12.47
C SER A 6 15.06 11.10 -11.48
N LEU A 7 14.45 12.29 -11.61
CA LEU A 7 14.58 13.35 -10.62
C LEU A 7 13.96 12.94 -9.28
N GLY A 8 12.73 12.42 -9.30
CA GLY A 8 12.06 11.92 -8.11
C GLY A 8 12.86 10.84 -7.39
N ASP A 9 13.44 9.89 -8.13
CA ASP A 9 14.26 8.81 -7.59
C ASP A 9 15.54 9.34 -6.92
N GLY A 10 16.18 10.34 -7.55
CA GLY A 10 17.36 11.00 -6.98
C GLY A 10 17.04 11.77 -5.69
N LEU A 11 15.91 12.48 -5.67
CA LEU A 11 15.45 13.20 -4.49
C LEU A 11 15.05 12.24 -3.35
N ALA A 12 14.39 11.14 -3.67
CA ALA A 12 14.05 10.08 -2.71
C ALA A 12 15.32 9.46 -2.10
N THR A 13 16.35 9.22 -2.90
CA THR A 13 17.65 8.73 -2.40
C THR A 13 18.32 9.71 -1.42
N LEU A 14 18.02 11.00 -1.54
CA LEU A 14 18.47 12.06 -0.63
C LEU A 14 17.48 12.34 0.50
N GLU A 15 16.43 11.53 0.64
CA GLU A 15 15.34 11.70 1.62
C GLU A 15 14.61 13.05 1.52
N GLN A 16 14.69 13.70 0.35
CA GLN A 16 13.96 14.94 0.03
C GLN A 16 12.55 14.59 -0.44
N TRP A 17 11.74 14.07 0.49
CA TRP A 17 10.46 13.43 0.17
C TRP A 17 9.42 14.39 -0.42
N ALA A 18 9.38 15.65 0.04
CA ALA A 18 8.45 16.64 -0.48
C ALA A 18 8.74 17.00 -1.95
N GLU A 19 10.00 17.21 -2.28
CA GLU A 19 10.46 17.48 -3.65
C GLU A 19 10.31 16.23 -4.53
N SER A 20 10.60 15.05 -3.99
CA SER A 20 10.39 13.78 -4.66
C SER A 20 8.92 13.56 -5.03
N GLU A 21 8.00 13.81 -4.10
CA GLU A 21 6.55 13.75 -4.34
C GLU A 21 6.15 14.72 -5.46
N ALA A 22 6.64 15.96 -5.44
CA ALA A 22 6.36 16.94 -6.48
C ALA A 22 6.85 16.47 -7.86
N ALA A 23 8.06 15.89 -7.94
CA ALA A 23 8.60 15.33 -9.16
C ALA A 23 7.77 14.15 -9.69
N TYR A 24 7.36 13.23 -8.81
CA TYR A 24 6.51 12.10 -9.20
C TYR A 24 5.10 12.55 -9.61
N ARG A 25 4.51 13.58 -8.97
CA ARG A 25 3.26 14.19 -9.42
C ARG A 25 3.36 14.71 -10.85
N GLN A 26 4.46 15.35 -11.22
CA GLN A 26 4.72 15.75 -12.61
C GLN A 26 4.88 14.53 -13.54
N ALA A 27 5.53 13.46 -13.07
CA ALA A 27 5.69 12.23 -13.84
C ALA A 27 4.33 11.59 -14.17
N VAL A 28 3.44 11.43 -13.19
CA VAL A 28 2.11 10.82 -13.38
C VAL A 28 1.16 11.72 -14.16
N SER A 29 1.27 13.05 -14.02
CA SER A 29 0.50 14.00 -14.85
C SER A 29 0.84 13.86 -16.34
N LEU A 30 2.12 13.72 -16.66
CA LEU A 30 2.58 13.55 -18.05
C LEU A 30 2.37 12.13 -18.59
N ARG A 31 2.33 11.12 -17.73
CA ARG A 31 2.14 9.70 -18.10
C ARG A 31 1.24 9.00 -17.09
N PRO A 32 -0.08 9.24 -17.13
CA PRO A 32 -1.01 8.71 -16.12
C PRO A 32 -1.17 7.20 -16.16
N ALA A 33 -0.76 6.55 -17.26
CA ALA A 33 -0.77 5.09 -17.40
C ALA A 33 0.52 4.40 -16.97
N HIS A 34 1.53 5.14 -16.49
CA HIS A 34 2.81 4.54 -16.07
C HIS A 34 2.72 4.08 -14.61
N ALA A 35 2.49 2.78 -14.39
CA ALA A 35 2.23 2.22 -13.06
C ALA A 35 3.36 2.47 -12.05
N ALA A 36 4.61 2.28 -12.46
CA ALA A 36 5.77 2.49 -11.59
C ALA A 36 5.85 3.92 -11.04
N SER A 37 5.45 4.95 -11.80
CA SER A 37 5.42 6.33 -11.28
C SER A 37 4.38 6.52 -10.18
N TRP A 38 3.24 5.84 -10.27
CA TRP A 38 2.24 5.84 -9.20
C TRP A 38 2.74 5.09 -7.96
N ALA A 39 3.47 4.00 -8.15
CA ALA A 39 4.07 3.27 -7.04
C ALA A 39 5.10 4.13 -6.29
N SER A 40 6.02 4.79 -7.01
CA SER A 40 7.00 5.70 -6.39
C SER A 40 6.35 6.91 -5.75
N LEU A 41 5.29 7.47 -6.35
CA LEU A 41 4.51 8.54 -5.72
C LEU A 41 3.91 8.09 -4.39
N GLY A 42 3.34 6.88 -4.34
CA GLY A 42 2.80 6.32 -3.11
C GLY A 42 3.85 6.13 -2.02
N ASN A 43 5.05 5.71 -2.39
CA ASN A 43 6.16 5.57 -1.43
C ASN A 43 6.56 6.94 -0.85
N ALA A 44 6.75 7.97 -1.68
CA ALA A 44 7.06 9.31 -1.20
C ALA A 44 5.96 9.88 -0.29
N GLN A 45 4.69 9.59 -0.60
CA GLN A 45 3.54 10.01 0.22
C GLN A 45 3.49 9.30 1.58
N GLU A 46 3.87 8.03 1.64
CA GLU A 46 3.96 7.32 2.91
C GLU A 46 5.07 7.90 3.80
N GLU A 47 6.24 8.20 3.25
CA GLU A 47 7.34 8.85 3.99
C GLU A 47 6.94 10.23 4.53
N LEU A 48 6.04 10.92 3.81
CA LEU A 48 5.43 12.19 4.26
C LEU A 48 4.23 12.00 5.20
N LEU A 49 3.90 10.76 5.57
CA LEU A 49 2.77 10.39 6.42
C LEU A 49 1.39 10.73 5.82
N ASP A 50 1.29 11.02 4.52
CA ASP A 50 0.02 11.15 3.80
C ASP A 50 -0.49 9.77 3.38
N VAL A 51 -0.94 9.02 4.39
CA VAL A 51 -1.40 7.63 4.26
C VAL A 51 -2.54 7.50 3.26
N ALA A 52 -3.45 8.49 3.21
CA ALA A 52 -4.59 8.46 2.30
C ALA A 52 -4.16 8.62 0.83
N ALA A 53 -3.23 9.54 0.56
CA ALA A 53 -2.68 9.72 -0.79
C ALA A 53 -1.83 8.50 -1.21
N ALA A 54 -1.01 7.97 -0.31
CA ALA A 54 -0.21 6.78 -0.56
C ALA A 54 -1.07 5.58 -0.98
N GLU A 55 -2.15 5.32 -0.24
CA GLU A 55 -3.10 4.26 -0.54
C GLU A 55 -3.73 4.43 -1.94
N ALA A 56 -4.15 5.66 -2.28
CA ALA A 56 -4.71 5.97 -3.59
C ALA A 56 -3.70 5.74 -4.73
N SER A 57 -2.46 6.17 -4.54
CA SER A 57 -1.37 6.02 -5.51
C SER A 57 -1.01 4.56 -5.74
N TRP A 58 -0.85 3.75 -4.67
CA TRP A 58 -0.59 2.32 -4.82
C TRP A 58 -1.76 1.58 -5.45
N ARG A 59 -3.02 1.90 -5.08
CA ARG A 59 -4.20 1.35 -5.77
C ARG A 59 -4.20 1.67 -7.27
N LYS A 60 -3.79 2.87 -7.64
CA LYS A 60 -3.68 3.25 -9.05
C LYS A 60 -2.59 2.45 -9.77
N ALA A 61 -1.43 2.27 -9.15
CA ALA A 61 -0.33 1.47 -9.70
C ALA A 61 -0.77 0.02 -9.97
N VAL A 62 -1.35 -0.64 -8.98
CA VAL A 62 -1.78 -2.04 -9.11
C VAL A 62 -2.99 -2.22 -10.03
N ALA A 63 -3.83 -1.20 -10.20
CA ALA A 63 -4.91 -1.24 -11.19
C ALA A 63 -4.39 -1.13 -12.63
N LEU A 64 -3.26 -0.45 -12.85
CA LEU A 64 -2.64 -0.31 -14.17
C LEU A 64 -1.87 -1.58 -14.56
N GLU A 65 -1.05 -2.11 -13.66
CA GLU A 65 -0.17 -3.27 -13.93
C GLU A 65 -0.22 -4.28 -12.76
N PRO A 66 -1.35 -4.99 -12.56
CA PRO A 66 -1.56 -5.84 -11.39
C PRO A 66 -0.58 -7.01 -11.27
N ALA A 67 0.00 -7.45 -12.39
CA ALA A 67 0.92 -8.59 -12.47
C ALA A 67 2.39 -8.21 -12.28
N GLU A 68 2.73 -6.91 -12.32
CA GLU A 68 4.12 -6.42 -12.24
C GLU A 68 4.37 -5.62 -10.96
N MET A 69 3.32 -5.13 -10.30
CA MET A 69 3.42 -4.21 -9.16
C MET A 69 3.48 -4.94 -7.80
N GLY A 70 4.38 -5.91 -7.66
CA GLY A 70 4.55 -6.71 -6.44
C GLY A 70 4.85 -5.86 -5.21
N GLY A 71 5.80 -4.93 -5.30
CA GLY A 71 6.11 -3.98 -4.22
C GLY A 71 4.93 -3.07 -3.83
N ALA A 72 4.14 -2.59 -4.78
CA ALA A 72 2.97 -1.75 -4.47
C ALA A 72 1.86 -2.54 -3.77
N TRP A 73 1.66 -3.82 -4.14
CA TRP A 73 0.77 -4.72 -3.41
C TRP A 73 1.22 -4.96 -1.97
N GLN A 74 2.53 -5.12 -1.73
CA GLN A 74 3.10 -5.29 -0.39
C GLN A 74 2.86 -4.05 0.48
N ASN A 75 3.15 -2.86 -0.06
CA ASN A 75 2.96 -1.60 0.63
C ASN A 75 1.48 -1.34 0.95
N LEU A 76 0.58 -1.61 -0.01
CA LEU A 76 -0.86 -1.52 0.20
C LEU A 76 -1.33 -2.49 1.30
N GLY A 77 -0.86 -3.74 1.29
CA GLY A 77 -1.15 -4.72 2.34
C GLY A 77 -0.70 -4.24 3.72
N GLY A 78 0.53 -3.74 3.82
CA GLY A 78 1.08 -3.20 5.06
C GLY A 78 0.25 -2.04 5.61
N LEU A 79 -0.11 -1.09 4.76
CA LEU A 79 -0.95 0.05 5.10
C LEU A 79 -2.33 -0.40 5.58
N LEU A 80 -3.01 -1.26 4.82
CA LEU A 80 -4.34 -1.76 5.15
C LEU A 80 -4.35 -2.53 6.48
N ARG A 81 -3.30 -3.30 6.76
CA ARG A 81 -3.14 -4.00 8.04
C ARG A 81 -3.04 -3.03 9.21
N ARG A 82 -2.27 -1.94 9.08
CA ARG A 82 -2.15 -0.89 10.11
C ARG A 82 -3.48 -0.16 10.33
N ALA A 83 -4.32 -0.10 9.29
CA ALA A 83 -5.66 0.45 9.33
C ALA A 83 -6.75 -0.56 9.78
N ASP A 84 -6.36 -1.73 10.29
CA ASP A 84 -7.24 -2.82 10.73
C ASP A 84 -8.18 -3.39 9.64
N ARG A 85 -7.89 -3.12 8.36
CA ARG A 85 -8.63 -3.63 7.19
C ARG A 85 -8.08 -4.98 6.77
N MET A 86 -8.17 -5.95 7.69
CA MET A 86 -7.48 -7.25 7.60
C MET A 86 -7.82 -8.05 6.35
N ALA A 87 -9.09 -8.03 5.90
CA ALA A 87 -9.51 -8.75 4.69
C ALA A 87 -8.85 -8.20 3.42
N GLU A 88 -8.85 -6.87 3.25
CA GLU A 88 -8.19 -6.22 2.11
C GLU A 88 -6.67 -6.35 2.18
N SER A 89 -6.10 -6.25 3.38
CA SER A 89 -4.67 -6.48 3.63
C SER A 89 -4.25 -7.87 3.17
N ARG A 90 -5.01 -8.92 3.55
CA ARG A 90 -4.73 -10.29 3.11
C ARG A 90 -4.77 -10.38 1.58
N ALA A 91 -5.81 -9.86 0.94
CA ALA A 91 -5.94 -9.90 -0.51
C ALA A 91 -4.77 -9.21 -1.22
N ALA A 92 -4.30 -8.07 -0.69
CA ALA A 92 -3.15 -7.36 -1.23
C ALA A 92 -1.85 -8.17 -1.07
N TYR A 93 -1.59 -8.76 0.10
CA TYR A 93 -0.41 -9.61 0.27
C TYR A 93 -0.48 -10.92 -0.53
N GLU A 94 -1.67 -11.50 -0.73
CA GLU A 94 -1.85 -12.67 -1.61
C GLU A 94 -1.54 -12.31 -3.07
N ALA A 95 -1.95 -11.11 -3.51
CA ALA A 95 -1.57 -10.59 -4.82
C ALA A 95 -0.06 -10.37 -4.93
N ALA A 96 0.58 -9.79 -3.90
CA ALA A 96 2.03 -9.64 -3.86
C ALA A 96 2.77 -10.97 -4.01
N VAL A 97 2.36 -12.02 -3.29
CA VAL A 97 2.96 -13.37 -3.41
C VAL A 97 2.73 -13.96 -4.80
N ARG A 98 1.58 -13.70 -5.43
CA ARG A 98 1.33 -14.18 -6.80
C ARG A 98 2.26 -13.52 -7.82
N VAL A 99 2.56 -12.24 -7.64
CA VAL A 99 3.47 -11.47 -8.51
C VAL A 99 4.93 -11.83 -8.24
N GLU A 100 5.32 -11.89 -6.97
CA GLU A 100 6.66 -12.22 -6.51
C GLU A 100 6.61 -13.41 -5.53
N PRO A 101 6.62 -14.66 -6.03
CA PRO A 101 6.52 -15.86 -5.19
C PRO A 101 7.65 -16.04 -4.18
N ASN A 102 8.75 -15.30 -4.33
CA ASN A 102 9.91 -15.34 -3.45
C ASN A 102 9.96 -14.16 -2.46
N SER A 103 8.93 -13.31 -2.41
CA SER A 103 8.89 -12.18 -1.47
C SER A 103 8.66 -12.67 -0.04
N VAL A 104 9.73 -12.70 0.76
CA VAL A 104 9.69 -13.03 2.19
C VAL A 104 8.77 -12.06 2.94
N GLU A 105 8.82 -10.77 2.60
CA GLU A 105 8.04 -9.74 3.27
C GLU A 105 6.53 -9.90 3.03
N ALA A 106 6.13 -10.29 1.81
CA ALA A 106 4.74 -10.61 1.52
C ALA A 106 4.23 -11.80 2.35
N TYR A 107 5.03 -12.86 2.51
CA TYR A 107 4.66 -13.99 3.38
C TYR A 107 4.59 -13.62 4.87
N ILE A 108 5.52 -12.80 5.36
CA ILE A 108 5.46 -12.28 6.73
C ILE A 108 4.18 -11.45 6.92
N GLY A 109 3.83 -10.62 5.93
CA GLY A 109 2.59 -9.85 5.89
C GLY A 109 1.35 -10.75 5.98
N LEU A 110 1.29 -11.81 5.18
CA LEU A 110 0.20 -12.80 5.24
C LEU A 110 0.12 -13.48 6.60
N GLY A 111 1.25 -13.94 7.14
CA GLY A 111 1.30 -14.59 8.46
C GLY A 111 0.68 -13.70 9.55
N LYS A 112 1.03 -12.41 9.56
CA LYS A 112 0.44 -11.42 10.47
C LYS A 112 -1.08 -11.27 10.27
N CYS A 113 -1.56 -11.34 9.02
CA CYS A 113 -3.00 -11.28 8.72
C CYS A 113 -3.77 -12.56 9.11
N TYR A 114 -3.12 -13.72 9.20
CA TYR A 114 -3.73 -14.96 9.68
C TYR A 114 -3.70 -15.11 11.20
N GLN A 115 -2.72 -14.50 11.87
CA GLN A 115 -2.64 -14.48 13.32
C GLN A 115 -3.61 -13.50 13.97
N ALA A 116 -4.09 -12.50 13.23
CA ALA A 116 -5.20 -11.67 13.66
C ALA A 116 -6.44 -12.58 13.86
N PRO A 117 -7.10 -12.57 15.03
CA PRO A 117 -8.25 -13.42 15.27
C PRO A 117 -9.29 -13.22 14.18
N ALA A 118 -9.73 -14.32 13.58
CA ALA A 118 -10.77 -14.36 12.56
C ALA A 118 -12.13 -14.01 13.18
N GLY A 119 -12.31 -12.72 13.52
CA GLY A 119 -13.48 -12.26 14.24
C GLY A 119 -13.14 -11.13 15.19
N GLY A 120 -13.21 -9.90 14.68
CA GLY A 120 -13.94 -8.89 15.43
C GLY A 120 -15.39 -9.34 15.56
N LEU A 121 -15.65 -10.35 16.40
CA LEU A 121 -16.99 -10.53 16.91
C LEU A 121 -17.24 -9.35 17.83
N ALA A 122 -18.37 -8.69 17.58
CA ALA A 122 -18.96 -7.73 18.47
C ALA A 122 -19.13 -8.35 19.88
N SER A 123 -18.11 -8.24 20.72
CA SER A 123 -18.19 -8.51 22.15
C SER A 123 -18.75 -7.27 22.83
N GLY A 124 -20.07 -7.07 22.71
CA GLY A 124 -20.70 -5.90 23.32
C GLY A 124 -22.23 -5.84 23.32
N SER A 125 -22.95 -6.96 23.20
CA SER A 125 -24.42 -6.92 23.40
C SER A 125 -25.04 -8.29 23.71
N GLN A 126 -24.65 -8.89 24.83
CA GLN A 126 -25.49 -9.90 25.51
C GLN A 126 -24.94 -10.20 26.90
N GLU A 127 -25.14 -9.28 27.85
CA GLU A 127 -25.10 -9.60 29.29
C GLU A 127 -25.61 -8.40 30.11
N ALA A 128 -26.92 -8.12 30.01
CA ALA A 128 -27.71 -7.50 31.08
C ALA A 128 -29.13 -7.24 30.57
N SER A 129 -30.05 -8.19 30.73
CA SER A 129 -31.38 -7.91 31.30
C SER A 129 -32.19 -9.20 31.56
N ASP A 130 -31.55 -10.27 32.05
CA ASP A 130 -32.23 -11.30 32.85
C ASP A 130 -31.99 -11.00 34.33
N ARG A 131 -32.41 -9.81 34.78
CA ARG A 131 -32.69 -9.49 36.19
C ARG A 131 -33.65 -8.30 36.25
N ASN A 132 -34.95 -8.57 36.09
CA ASN A 132 -35.99 -8.06 36.98
C ASN A 132 -37.29 -8.85 36.79
#